data_AF-A0A2V7XK23-F1
#
_entry.id   AF-A0A2V7XK23-F1
#
_cell.length_a   1.000
_cell.length_b   1.000
_cell.length_c   1.000
_cell.angle_alpha   90.00
_cell.angle_beta   90.00
_cell.angle_gamma   90.00
#
_symmetry.space_group_name_H-M   'P 1'
#
loop_
_entity.id
_entity.type
_entity.pdbx_description
1 polymer ?
#
loop_
_entity_poly.entity_id
_entity_poly.type
_entity_poly.pdbx_seq_one_letter_code
_entity_poly.pdbx_strand_id
1 'polypeptide(L)'
;ADLQPADAGRVAERLQAALSAPLDVGGTVLCPQASVGVAVRAAHHARAEDVIRDAERALSRARALGKGRSEVFDPSMDPRAVTLSQLEAALRRAIDSEDFRTHYEPMVSVKGGQVTGFEILLWRRSGAMRARRP
;
A
#
# COMPACT_ATOMS: atom_id res chain seq x y z
N ALA A 1 18.32 -11.51 19.68
CA ALA A 1 17.83 -10.35 20.43
C ALA A 1 16.63 -9.82 19.67
N ASP A 2 15.44 -10.05 20.20
CA ASP A 2 14.18 -9.64 19.57
C ASP A 2 14.03 -8.12 19.71
N LEU A 3 14.48 -7.38 18.69
CA LEU A 3 14.22 -5.96 18.58
C LEU A 3 12.73 -5.78 18.29
N GLN A 4 11.97 -5.36 19.30
CA GLN A 4 10.59 -4.94 19.10
C GLN A 4 10.56 -3.67 18.24
N PRO A 5 9.51 -3.43 17.44
CA PRO A 5 9.39 -2.22 16.60
C PRO A 5 9.57 -0.91 17.40
N ALA A 6 9.16 -0.91 18.67
CA ALA A 6 9.32 0.22 19.59
C ALA A 6 10.81 0.54 19.89
N ASP A 7 11.65 -0.48 20.03
CA ASP A 7 13.09 -0.30 20.25
C ASP A 7 13.79 0.23 19.01
N ALA A 8 13.37 -0.26 17.84
CA ALA A 8 13.87 0.21 16.56
C ALA A 8 13.51 1.69 16.30
N GLY A 9 12.29 2.10 16.67
CA GLY A 9 11.86 3.49 16.63
C GLY A 9 12.71 4.42 17.49
N ARG A 10 13.00 4.04 18.74
CA ARG A 10 13.88 4.83 19.64
C ARG A 10 15.29 5.01 19.09
N VAL A 11 15.85 3.99 18.45
CA VAL A 11 17.17 4.10 17.81
C VAL A 11 17.10 5.06 16.62
N ALA A 12 16.03 5.01 15.84
CA ALA A 12 15.80 5.91 14.70
C ALA A 12 15.75 7.37 15.12
N GLU A 13 15.00 7.68 16.18
CA GLU A 13 14.89 9.04 16.75
C GLU A 13 16.26 9.56 17.21
N ARG A 14 17.03 8.72 17.93
CA ARG A 14 18.39 9.09 18.36
C ARG A 14 19.31 9.37 17.17
N LEU A 15 19.24 8.55 16.12
CA LEU A 15 20.04 8.72 14.92
C LEU A 15 19.66 10.00 14.17
N GLN A 16 18.36 10.25 14.02
CA GLN A 16 17.82 11.45 13.39
C GLN A 16 18.25 12.72 14.13
N ALA A 17 18.17 12.71 15.47
CA ALA A 17 18.60 13.84 16.30
C ALA A 17 20.09 14.12 16.13
N ALA A 18 20.93 13.09 16.16
CA ALA A 18 22.37 13.22 15.94
C ALA A 18 22.72 13.76 14.55
N LEU A 19 22.02 13.29 13.51
CA LEU A 19 22.22 13.73 12.13
C LEU A 19 21.64 15.12 11.84
N SER A 20 20.77 15.64 12.71
CA SER A 20 20.17 16.97 12.57
C SER A 20 20.84 18.03 13.44
N ALA A 21 21.95 17.67 14.11
CA ALA A 21 22.73 18.62 14.90
C ALA A 21 23.35 19.71 13.99
N PRO A 22 23.45 20.97 14.46
CA PRO A 22 24.09 22.03 13.70
C PRO A 22 25.55 21.71 13.37
N LEU A 23 25.96 22.00 12.14
CA LEU A 23 27.30 21.78 11.63
C LEU A 23 27.91 23.12 11.20
N ASP A 24 29.12 23.41 11.68
CA ASP A 24 29.90 24.54 11.14
C ASP A 24 30.64 24.09 9.88
N VAL A 25 30.30 24.71 8.76
CA VAL A 25 30.97 24.52 7.47
C VAL A 25 31.54 25.85 7.01
N GLY A 26 32.81 26.08 7.33
CA GLY A 26 33.54 27.28 6.91
C GLY A 26 33.03 28.58 7.52
N GLY A 27 32.57 28.56 8.78
CA GLY A 27 32.01 29.70 9.50
C GLY A 27 30.50 29.88 9.27
N THR A 28 29.86 28.99 8.52
CA THR A 28 28.40 28.98 8.33
C THR A 28 27.78 27.82 9.08
N VAL A 29 26.81 28.11 9.94
CA VAL A 29 26.06 27.07 10.67
C VAL A 29 24.95 26.52 9.77
N LEU A 30 25.03 25.23 9.47
CA LEU A 30 24.01 24.48 8.74
C LEU A 30 23.21 23.61 9.72
N CYS A 31 21.88 23.63 9.60
CA CYS A 31 20.98 22.74 10.35
C CYS A 31 20.38 21.70 9.39
N PRO A 32 21.06 20.58 9.13
CA PRO A 32 20.56 19.55 8.22
C PRO A 32 19.26 18.91 8.75
N GLN A 33 18.42 18.48 7.82
CA GLN A 33 17.25 17.66 8.14
C GLN A 33 17.49 16.22 7.68
N ALA A 34 17.56 15.30 8.62
CA ALA A 34 17.69 13.87 8.32
C ALA A 34 16.33 13.18 8.30
N SER A 35 16.11 12.30 7.31
CA SER A 35 14.96 11.39 7.30
C SER A 35 15.49 9.97 7.44
N VAL A 36 14.83 9.13 8.25
CA VAL A 36 15.29 7.78 8.58
C VAL A 36 14.17 6.78 8.28
N GLY A 37 14.49 5.73 7.52
CA GLY A 37 13.60 4.59 7.31
C GLY A 37 14.11 3.39 8.08
N VAL A 38 13.23 2.71 8.81
CA VAL A 38 13.58 1.56 9.65
C VAL A 38 12.78 0.35 9.20
N ALA A 39 13.42 -0.81 9.08
CA ALA A 39 12.74 -2.09 8.92
C ALA A 39 13.29 -3.11 9.91
N VAL A 40 12.42 -3.93 10.45
CA VAL A 40 12.77 -5.03 11.36
C VAL A 40 12.61 -6.34 10.58
N ARG A 41 13.60 -7.22 10.70
CA ARG A 41 13.54 -8.53 10.04
C ARG A 41 12.36 -9.35 10.58
N ALA A 42 11.33 -9.50 9.74
CA ALA A 42 10.22 -10.43 9.90
C ALA A 42 10.48 -11.79 9.22
N ALA A 43 9.64 -12.78 9.53
CA ALA A 43 9.74 -14.17 9.05
C ALA A 43 9.60 -14.33 7.54
N HIS A 44 8.96 -13.39 6.84
CA HIS A 44 8.76 -13.43 5.39
C HIS A 44 9.97 -12.94 4.58
N HIS A 45 10.97 -12.34 5.24
CA HIS A 45 12.20 -11.94 4.55
C HIS A 45 13.07 -13.17 4.33
N ALA A 46 13.27 -13.54 3.07
CA ALA A 46 14.13 -14.65 2.69
C ALA A 46 15.58 -14.23 2.57
N ARG A 47 15.84 -12.96 2.23
CA ARG A 47 17.18 -12.41 2.02
C ARG A 47 17.37 -11.04 2.68
N ALA A 48 18.62 -10.62 2.82
CA ALA A 48 18.96 -9.32 3.40
C ALA A 48 18.43 -8.15 2.55
N GLU A 49 18.39 -8.32 1.23
CA GLU A 49 17.89 -7.31 0.30
C GLU A 49 16.40 -7.00 0.52
N ASP A 50 15.63 -7.95 1.06
CA ASP A 50 14.21 -7.75 1.36
C ASP A 50 14.04 -6.72 2.49
N VAL A 51 14.85 -6.84 3.55
CA VAL A 51 14.83 -5.90 4.69
C VAL A 51 15.31 -4.50 4.26
N ILE A 52 16.33 -4.43 3.41
CA ILE A 52 16.83 -3.16 2.87
C ILE A 52 15.74 -2.45 2.07
N ARG A 53 15.04 -3.19 1.20
CA ARG A 53 13.93 -2.65 0.39
C ARG A 53 12.82 -2.08 1.26
N ASP A 54 12.49 -2.75 2.35
CA ASP A 54 11.47 -2.28 3.28
C ASP A 54 11.92 -1.05 4.07
N ALA A 55 13.20 -0.96 4.45
CA ALA A 55 13.77 0.25 5.03
C ALA A 55 13.77 1.43 4.03
N GLU A 56 14.05 1.19 2.76
CA GLU A 56 13.96 2.19 1.69
C GLU A 56 12.53 2.68 1.47
N ARG A 57 11.54 1.78 1.55
CA ARG A 57 10.11 2.14 1.50
C ARG A 57 9.73 3.05 2.66
N ALA A 58 10.14 2.69 3.87
CA ALA A 58 9.92 3.53 5.05
C ALA A 58 10.60 4.91 4.91
N LEU A 59 11.83 4.95 4.39
CA LEU A 59 12.56 6.20 4.14
C LEU A 59 11.85 7.08 3.11
N SER A 60 11.36 6.47 2.02
CA SER A 60 10.61 7.18 0.99
C SER A 60 9.32 7.79 1.56
N ARG A 61 8.59 7.03 2.38
CA ARG A 61 7.41 7.52 3.12
C ARG A 61 7.76 8.66 4.07
N ALA A 62 8.85 8.55 4.84
CA ALA A 62 9.32 9.61 5.72
C ALA A 62 9.56 10.93 4.93
N ARG A 63 10.19 10.83 3.76
CA ARG A 63 10.40 11.99 2.87
C ARG A 63 9.10 12.56 2.32
N ALA A 64 8.14 11.71 1.97
CA ALA A 64 6.84 12.12 1.42
C ALA A 64 5.95 12.83 2.45
N LEU A 65 5.98 12.38 3.72
CA LEU A 65 5.22 13.01 4.81
C LEU A 65 5.87 14.32 5.31
N GLY A 66 7.12 14.58 4.92
CA GLY A 66 7.88 15.80 5.22
C GLY A 66 9.26 15.47 5.80
N LYS A 67 10.30 16.19 5.37
CA LYS A 67 11.69 15.96 5.82
C LYS A 67 11.83 16.09 7.34
N GLY A 68 12.87 15.46 7.89
CA GLY A 68 13.18 15.58 9.32
C GLY A 68 12.33 14.66 10.20
N ARG A 69 12.09 13.42 9.77
CA ARG A 69 11.34 12.43 10.56
C ARG A 69 11.86 11.00 10.35
N SER A 70 11.46 10.11 11.25
CA SER A 70 11.67 8.67 11.10
C SER A 70 10.34 7.95 10.86
N GLU A 71 10.37 6.89 10.05
CA GLU A 71 9.24 5.99 9.86
C GLU A 71 9.72 4.54 9.99
N VAL A 72 8.94 3.71 10.66
CA VAL A 72 9.16 2.25 10.74
C VAL A 72 8.29 1.60 9.68
N PHE A 73 8.87 0.70 8.88
CA PHE A 73 8.15 -0.07 7.89
C PHE A 73 7.04 -0.88 8.56
N ASP A 74 5.83 -0.71 8.06
CA ASP A 74 4.69 -1.55 8.33
C ASP A 74 4.16 -2.05 6.97
N PRO A 75 3.89 -3.36 6.79
CA PRO A 75 3.30 -3.88 5.57
C PRO A 75 2.01 -3.17 5.13
N SER A 76 1.26 -2.59 6.08
CA SER A 76 0.08 -1.75 5.80
C SER A 76 0.42 -0.44 5.07
N MET A 77 1.71 -0.06 5.04
CA MET A 77 2.22 1.08 4.29
C MET A 77 2.35 0.82 2.79
N ASP A 78 2.24 -0.44 2.33
CA ASP A 78 2.24 -0.75 0.90
C ASP A 78 0.95 -0.20 0.26
N PRO A 79 1.03 0.71 -0.73
CA PRO A 79 -0.13 1.21 -1.45
C PRO A 79 -1.00 0.10 -2.05
N ARG A 80 -0.39 -1.04 -2.40
CA ARG A 80 -1.12 -2.23 -2.87
C ARG A 80 -1.93 -2.88 -1.76
N ALA A 81 -1.38 -2.97 -0.55
CA ALA A 81 -2.10 -3.50 0.61
C ALA A 81 -3.32 -2.62 0.96
N VAL A 82 -3.13 -1.30 0.93
CA VAL A 82 -4.24 -0.34 1.10
C VAL A 82 -5.30 -0.51 0.01
N THR A 83 -4.88 -0.60 -1.26
CA THR A 83 -5.81 -0.76 -2.40
C THR A 83 -6.59 -2.08 -2.32
N LEU A 84 -5.91 -3.17 -1.94
CA LEU A 84 -6.53 -4.47 -1.77
C LEU A 84 -7.52 -4.49 -0.61
N SER A 85 -7.16 -3.88 0.52
CA SER A 85 -8.06 -3.73 1.68
C SER A 85 -9.31 -2.90 1.33
N GLN A 86 -9.14 -1.80 0.58
CA GLN A 86 -10.26 -1.00 0.08
C GLN A 86 -11.15 -1.81 -0.89
N LEU A 87 -10.55 -2.61 -1.77
CA LEU A 87 -11.26 -3.50 -2.68
C LEU A 87 -12.04 -4.56 -1.91
N GLU A 88 -11.43 -5.27 -0.96
CA GLU A 88 -12.12 -6.24 -0.11
C GLU A 88 -13.31 -5.63 0.63
N ALA A 89 -13.11 -4.46 1.25
CA ALA A 89 -14.18 -3.76 1.94
C ALA A 89 -15.31 -3.35 0.97
N ALA A 90 -14.97 -2.95 -0.26
CA ALA A 90 -15.95 -2.62 -1.29
C ALA A 90 -16.70 -3.85 -1.82
N LEU A 91 -16.03 -5.00 -1.95
CA LEU A 91 -16.64 -6.27 -2.36
C LEU A 91 -17.60 -6.79 -1.29
N ARG A 92 -17.20 -6.79 0.00
CA ARG A 92 -18.07 -7.19 1.12
C ARG A 92 -19.35 -6.36 1.16
N ARG A 93 -19.20 -5.03 1.11
CA ARG A 93 -20.37 -4.13 1.03
C ARG A 93 -21.28 -4.45 -0.15
N ALA A 94 -20.71 -4.73 -1.32
CA ALA A 94 -21.48 -5.02 -2.53
C ALA A 94 -22.23 -6.36 -2.48
N ILE A 95 -21.74 -7.33 -1.70
CA ILE A 95 -22.46 -8.57 -1.41
C ILE A 95 -23.66 -8.24 -0.52
N ASP A 96 -23.44 -7.50 0.57
CA ASP A 96 -24.49 -7.14 1.52
C ASP A 96 -25.59 -6.25 0.91
N SER A 97 -25.24 -5.43 -0.09
CA SER A 97 -26.17 -4.52 -0.78
C SER A 97 -26.80 -5.09 -2.06
N GLU A 98 -26.57 -6.37 -2.39
CA GLU A 98 -27.03 -6.99 -3.65
C GLU A 98 -26.62 -6.20 -4.91
N ASP A 99 -25.47 -5.51 -4.88
CA ASP A 99 -25.00 -4.63 -5.95
C ASP A 99 -24.36 -5.37 -7.15
N PHE A 100 -24.34 -6.71 -7.09
CA PHE A 100 -23.87 -7.56 -8.18
C PHE A 100 -25.04 -7.99 -9.06
N ARG A 101 -24.85 -7.84 -10.37
CA ARG A 101 -25.76 -8.36 -11.40
C ARG A 101 -25.10 -9.49 -12.17
N THR A 102 -25.90 -10.47 -12.51
CA THR A 102 -25.48 -11.59 -13.35
C THR A 102 -25.87 -11.31 -14.79
N HIS A 103 -24.89 -11.39 -15.68
CA HIS A 103 -25.07 -11.36 -17.13
C HIS A 103 -24.83 -12.75 -17.69
N TYR A 104 -25.61 -13.13 -18.70
CA TYR A 104 -25.47 -14.40 -19.40
C TYR A 104 -25.03 -14.11 -20.83
N GLU A 105 -23.83 -14.53 -21.18
CA GLU A 105 -23.30 -14.38 -22.53
C GLU A 105 -23.43 -15.70 -23.30
N PRO A 106 -24.19 -15.75 -24.41
CA PRO A 106 -24.39 -16.99 -25.15
C PRO A 106 -23.11 -17.39 -25.90
N MET A 107 -22.73 -18.65 -25.74
CA MET A 107 -21.70 -19.28 -26.58
C MET A 107 -22.36 -19.90 -27.80
N VAL A 108 -21.90 -19.53 -28.99
CA VAL A 108 -22.50 -19.95 -30.26
C VAL A 108 -21.52 -20.82 -31.06
N SER A 109 -22.01 -21.95 -31.56
CA SER A 109 -21.22 -22.85 -32.41
C SER A 109 -20.87 -22.17 -33.74
N VAL A 110 -19.58 -22.03 -34.04
CA VAL A 110 -19.07 -21.40 -35.27
C VAL A 110 -19.54 -22.13 -36.54
N LYS A 111 -19.71 -23.46 -36.47
CA LYS A 111 -20.14 -24.26 -37.62
C LYS A 111 -21.64 -24.17 -37.92
N GLY A 112 -22.48 -23.88 -36.92
CA GLY A 112 -23.93 -24.07 -37.03
C GLY A 112 -24.80 -22.94 -36.49
N GLY A 113 -24.22 -21.90 -35.88
CA GLY A 113 -24.94 -20.75 -35.32
C GLY A 113 -25.87 -21.08 -34.15
N GLN A 114 -25.82 -22.32 -33.63
CA GLN A 114 -26.63 -22.75 -32.50
C GLN A 114 -25.97 -22.35 -31.19
N VAL A 115 -26.77 -21.91 -30.22
CA VAL A 115 -26.31 -21.66 -28.86
C VAL A 115 -25.95 -23.01 -28.21
N THR A 116 -24.71 -23.16 -27.78
CA THR A 116 -24.19 -24.38 -27.14
C THR A 116 -24.08 -24.25 -25.62
N GLY A 117 -24.24 -23.04 -25.09
CA GLY A 117 -24.22 -22.76 -23.66
C GLY A 117 -24.23 -21.27 -23.36
N PHE A 118 -24.08 -20.93 -22.09
CA PHE A 118 -23.97 -19.56 -21.62
C PHE A 118 -22.82 -19.43 -20.63
N GLU A 119 -22.03 -18.37 -20.75
CA GLU A 119 -21.09 -17.94 -19.72
C GLU A 119 -21.83 -17.02 -18.73
N ILE A 120 -21.51 -17.18 -17.44
CA ILE A 120 -22.09 -16.36 -16.37
C ILE A 120 -21.06 -15.32 -15.95
N LEU A 121 -21.38 -14.05 -16.16
CA LEU A 121 -20.53 -12.91 -15.84
C LEU A 121 -21.13 -12.13 -14.67
N LEU A 122 -20.37 -12.04 -13.56
CA LEU A 122 -20.78 -11.27 -12.40
C LEU A 122 -20.23 -9.83 -12.49
N TRP A 123 -21.12 -8.85 -12.57
CA TRP A 123 -20.74 -7.44 -12.68
C TRP A 123 -21.31 -6.64 -11.50
N ARG A 124 -20.42 -5.94 -10.78
CA ARG A 124 -20.81 -4.92 -9.79
C ARG A 124 -21.25 -3.61 -10.46
N ARG A 125 -22.42 -3.10 -10.08
CA ARG A 125 -22.89 -1.78 -10.52
C ARG A 125 -21.97 -0.69 -9.95
N SER A 126 -21.15 -0.05 -10.78
CA SER A 126 -20.37 1.12 -10.37
C SER A 126 -21.30 2.33 -10.21
N GLY A 127 -21.37 2.89 -9.00
CA GLY A 127 -22.23 4.01 -8.66
C GLY A 127 -21.87 5.31 -9.38
N ALA A 128 -22.29 5.45 -10.64
CA ALA A 128 -22.36 6.71 -11.37
C ALA A 128 -23.37 6.62 -12.51
N MET A 129 -24.65 6.49 -12.18
CA MET A 129 -25.72 6.92 -13.07
C MET A 129 -26.93 7.30 -12.22
N ARG A 130 -27.06 8.62 -11.97
CA ARG A 130 -28.33 9.23 -11.59
C ARG A 130 -29.34 8.85 -12.67
N ALA A 131 -30.46 8.32 -12.20
CA ALA A 131 -31.58 7.90 -13.02
C ALA A 131 -31.96 9.00 -14.02
N ARG A 132 -31.94 8.65 -15.30
CA ARG A 132 -32.73 9.33 -16.31
C ARG A 132 -33.85 8.37 -16.68
N ARG A 133 -35.08 8.67 -16.25
CA ARG A 133 -36.34 8.13 -16.75
C ARG A 133 -37.48 9.09 -16.38
N PRO A 134 -38.58 9.10 -17.14
CA PRO A 134 -38.72 8.99 -18.60
C PRO A 134 -38.74 10.36 -19.27
#